data_AF-A0A146KT10-F1
#
_entry.id   AF-A0A146KT10-F1
#
_cell.length_a   1.000
_cell.length_b   1.000
_cell.length_c   1.000
_cell.angle_alpha   90.00
_cell.angle_beta   90.00
_cell.angle_gamma   90.00
#
_symmetry.space_group_name_H-M   'P 1'
#
loop_
_entity.id
_entity.type
_entity.pdbx_description
1 polymer ?
#
loop_
_entity_poly.entity_id
_entity_poly.type
_entity_poly.pdbx_seq_one_letter_code
_entity_poly.pdbx_strand_id
1 'polypeptide(L)'
;KKTKIVANSATGPNPTLNTVQQNVPQQTQVKLSEPMEQCELLLKAIESKAEAGPFLEPVDWKTYGLLDYPQIIKTPMDLGTVHANLKAGKYTTLEAFARDVR
;
A
#
# COMPACT_ATOMS: atom_id res chain seq x y z
N LYS A 1 21.74 36.37 29.18
CA LYS A 1 20.85 37.49 29.62
C LYS A 1 19.58 37.37 28.75
N LYS A 2 18.34 37.28 29.25
CA LYS A 2 17.46 38.39 29.72
C LYS A 2 17.61 39.63 28.81
N THR A 3 16.59 40.18 28.15
CA THR A 3 15.12 40.33 28.43
C THR A 3 14.38 40.47 27.06
N LYS A 4 13.22 39.87 26.74
CA LYS A 4 11.80 40.23 27.06
C LYS A 4 11.49 41.73 26.71
N ILE A 5 10.41 42.11 25.98
CA ILE A 5 9.04 42.41 26.48
C ILE A 5 8.12 42.92 25.30
N VAL A 6 6.88 42.40 25.16
CA VAL A 6 5.54 43.02 24.82
C VAL A 6 5.40 44.08 23.67
N ALA A 7 4.31 44.28 22.91
CA ALA A 7 3.10 43.58 22.38
C ALA A 7 2.32 44.61 21.47
N ASN A 8 1.01 44.63 21.12
CA ASN A 8 -0.18 43.80 21.40
C ASN A 8 -1.36 44.01 20.39
N SER A 9 -2.28 43.03 20.33
CA SER A 9 -3.77 43.10 20.15
C SER A 9 -4.50 44.00 19.12
N ALA A 10 -5.44 43.37 18.38
CA ALA A 10 -6.79 43.88 18.14
C ALA A 10 -7.83 42.74 17.94
N THR A 11 -9.07 42.95 18.43
CA THR A 11 -10.40 42.27 18.18
C THR A 11 -10.55 41.20 17.08
N GLY A 12 -11.41 40.17 17.15
CA GLY A 12 -12.58 39.87 18.02
C GLY A 12 -13.15 38.44 17.75
N PRO A 13 -14.33 38.03 18.29
CA PRO A 13 -14.60 36.61 18.60
C PRO A 13 -15.57 35.80 17.69
N ASN A 14 -15.54 34.46 17.90
CA ASN A 14 -16.59 33.45 17.65
C ASN A 14 -16.70 32.87 16.20
N PRO A 15 -17.18 31.63 15.97
CA PRO A 15 -17.46 30.50 16.88
C PRO A 15 -16.65 29.21 16.60
N THR A 16 -16.79 28.23 17.49
CA THR A 16 -16.23 26.87 17.35
C THR A 16 -16.79 26.12 16.14
N LEU A 17 -15.91 25.47 15.37
CA LEU A 17 -16.26 24.28 14.58
C LEU A 17 -15.38 23.12 15.02
N ASN A 18 -16.00 21.94 15.19
CA ASN A 18 -15.39 20.83 15.91
C ASN A 18 -14.21 20.22 15.14
N THR A 19 -13.16 19.87 15.89
CA THR A 19 -12.16 18.89 15.45
C THR A 19 -12.84 17.55 15.20
N VAL A 20 -13.20 17.28 13.94
CA VAL A 20 -13.49 15.92 13.50
C VAL A 20 -12.16 15.17 13.47
N GLN A 21 -11.77 14.62 14.62
CA GLN A 21 -10.68 13.67 14.73
C GLN A 21 -11.12 12.39 14.02
N GLN A 22 -10.97 12.36 12.69
CA GLN A 22 -11.17 11.14 11.93
C GLN A 22 -10.14 10.12 12.40
N ASN A 23 -10.62 9.07 13.06
CA ASN A 23 -9.86 7.85 13.28
C ASN A 23 -9.63 7.17 11.93
N VAL A 24 -8.66 7.69 11.17
CA VAL A 24 -7.94 6.89 10.19
C VAL A 24 -7.39 5.68 10.97
N PRO A 25 -7.78 4.44 10.64
CA PRO A 25 -7.20 3.28 11.28
C PRO A 25 -5.70 3.31 10.99
N GLN A 26 -4.87 3.53 12.02
CA GLN A 26 -3.43 3.38 11.87
C GLN A 26 -3.21 1.93 11.46
N GLN A 27 -2.70 1.73 10.24
CA GLN A 27 -2.47 0.40 9.71
C GLN A 27 -1.38 -0.26 10.56
N THR A 28 -1.81 -1.10 11.51
CA THR A 28 -0.92 -1.81 12.41
C THR A 28 -0.02 -2.70 11.56
N GLN A 29 1.25 -2.32 11.40
CA GLN A 29 2.18 -3.04 10.54
C GLN A 29 2.32 -4.47 11.05
N VAL A 30 1.75 -5.43 10.31
CA VAL A 30 1.74 -6.83 10.70
C VAL A 30 3.18 -7.32 10.70
N LYS A 31 3.68 -7.78 11.86
CA LYS A 31 4.99 -8.44 11.88
C LYS A 31 4.86 -9.75 11.11
N LEU A 32 5.60 -9.85 10.02
CA LEU A 32 5.69 -11.07 9.22
C LEU A 32 6.31 -12.22 10.03
N SER A 33 6.02 -13.45 9.64
CA SER A 33 6.77 -14.63 10.04
C SER A 33 8.04 -14.75 9.21
N GLU A 34 9.07 -15.43 9.70
CA GLU A 34 10.35 -15.59 8.99
C GLU A 34 10.20 -16.11 7.53
N PRO A 35 9.33 -17.09 7.21
CA PRO A 35 9.09 -17.49 5.82
C PRO A 35 8.46 -16.38 4.96
N MET A 36 7.64 -15.51 5.54
CA MET A 36 7.04 -14.36 4.84
C MET A 36 8.03 -13.20 4.69
N GLU A 37 8.98 -13.03 5.62
CA GLU A 37 10.12 -12.12 5.48
C GLU A 37 11.04 -12.58 4.32
N GLN A 38 11.25 -13.88 4.17
CA GLN A 38 11.95 -14.47 3.01
C GLN A 38 11.18 -14.26 1.70
N CYS A 39 9.84 -14.42 1.70
CA CYS A 39 8.99 -14.08 0.54
C CYS A 39 9.09 -12.59 0.15
N GLU A 40 9.18 -11.67 1.12
CA GLU A 40 9.36 -10.24 0.84
C GLU A 40 10.72 -9.94 0.17
N LEU A 41 11.78 -10.61 0.59
CA LEU A 41 13.10 -10.48 -0.03
C LEU A 41 13.13 -11.05 -1.46
N LEU A 42 12.47 -12.19 -1.69
CA LEU A 42 12.31 -12.77 -3.02
C LEU A 42 11.49 -11.84 -3.94
N LEU A 43 10.37 -11.30 -3.44
CA LEU A 43 9.50 -10.41 -4.21
C LEU A 43 10.28 -9.17 -4.68
N LYS A 44 11.00 -8.49 -3.78
CA LYS A 44 11.85 -7.34 -4.13
C LYS A 44 12.95 -7.66 -5.14
N ALA A 45 13.53 -8.86 -5.07
CA ALA A 45 14.53 -9.34 -6.03
C ALA A 45 13.93 -9.71 -7.40
N ILE A 46 12.60 -9.83 -7.51
CA ILE A 46 11.86 -9.91 -8.77
C ILE A 46 11.51 -8.48 -9.23
N GLU A 47 10.88 -7.67 -8.38
CA GLU A 47 10.51 -6.26 -8.64
C GLU A 47 11.70 -5.42 -9.17
N SER A 48 12.93 -5.69 -8.70
CA SER A 48 14.13 -4.96 -9.12
C SER A 48 14.64 -5.27 -10.54
N LYS A 49 13.99 -6.18 -11.28
CA LYS A 49 14.41 -6.59 -12.62
C LYS A 49 13.72 -5.75 -13.70
N ALA A 50 14.43 -5.43 -14.78
CA ALA A 50 13.85 -4.68 -15.90
C ALA A 50 12.68 -5.46 -16.56
N GLU A 51 12.77 -6.78 -16.57
CA GLU A 51 11.78 -7.72 -17.07
C GLU A 51 10.50 -7.78 -16.21
N ALA A 52 10.52 -7.26 -14.98
CA ALA A 52 9.35 -7.24 -14.09
C ALA A 52 8.34 -6.14 -14.46
N GLY A 53 8.71 -5.16 -15.28
CA GLY A 53 7.89 -3.98 -15.62
C GLY A 53 6.41 -4.29 -15.97
N PRO A 54 6.11 -5.26 -16.86
CA PRO A 54 4.73 -5.63 -17.22
C PRO A 54 3.90 -6.27 -16.09
N PHE A 55 4.53 -6.59 -14.95
CA PHE A 55 3.94 -7.28 -13.81
C PHE A 55 3.94 -6.44 -12.52
N LEU A 56 4.50 -5.22 -12.52
CA LEU A 56 4.56 -4.38 -11.32
C LEU A 56 3.19 -3.86 -10.86
N GLU A 57 2.26 -3.70 -11.82
CA GLU A 57 0.93 -3.10 -11.65
C GLU A 57 -0.14 -3.97 -12.36
N PRO A 58 -1.43 -3.85 -11.99
CA PRO A 58 -2.52 -4.57 -12.66
C PRO A 58 -2.59 -4.29 -14.17
N VAL A 59 -2.81 -5.31 -14.99
CA VAL A 59 -2.95 -5.16 -16.45
C VAL A 59 -4.18 -4.33 -16.81
N ASP A 60 -3.97 -3.12 -17.34
CA ASP A 60 -5.06 -2.29 -17.89
C ASP A 60 -5.50 -2.78 -19.28
N TRP A 61 -6.19 -3.91 -19.26
CA TRP A 61 -6.80 -4.53 -20.43
C TRP A 61 -7.82 -3.63 -21.15
N LYS A 62 -8.34 -2.57 -20.52
CA LYS A 62 -9.26 -1.62 -21.16
C LYS A 62 -8.49 -0.65 -22.05
N THR A 63 -7.44 -0.04 -21.54
CA THR A 63 -6.58 0.87 -22.31
C THR A 63 -5.86 0.14 -23.45
N TYR A 64 -5.52 -1.14 -23.26
CA TYR A 64 -4.95 -1.98 -24.32
C TYR A 64 -5.99 -2.64 -25.27
N GLY A 65 -7.29 -2.42 -25.05
CA GLY A 65 -8.35 -2.96 -25.93
C GLY A 65 -8.56 -4.48 -25.89
N LEU A 66 -8.07 -5.15 -24.85
CA LEU A 66 -8.10 -6.61 -24.67
C LEU A 66 -9.47 -7.06 -24.12
N LEU A 67 -10.51 -7.00 -24.95
CA LEU A 67 -11.92 -7.26 -24.58
C LEU A 67 -12.20 -8.71 -24.14
N ASP A 68 -11.29 -9.64 -24.45
CA ASP A 68 -11.30 -11.05 -24.05
C ASP A 68 -10.49 -11.32 -22.77
N TYR A 69 -9.70 -10.36 -22.27
CA TYR A 69 -8.89 -10.52 -21.05
C TYR A 69 -9.69 -11.06 -19.84
N PRO A 70 -10.84 -10.48 -19.41
CA PRO A 70 -11.65 -11.07 -18.33
C PRO A 70 -12.37 -12.38 -18.71
N GLN A 71 -12.44 -12.70 -20.01
CA GLN A 71 -12.98 -13.97 -20.50
C GLN A 71 -11.95 -15.11 -20.41
N ILE A 72 -10.65 -14.79 -20.44
CA ILE A 72 -9.54 -15.75 -20.35
C ILE A 72 -8.93 -15.76 -18.94
N ILE A 73 -8.49 -14.59 -18.44
CA ILE A 73 -7.81 -14.43 -17.14
C ILE A 73 -8.86 -14.30 -16.03
N LYS A 74 -9.01 -15.34 -15.21
CA LYS A 74 -10.03 -15.43 -14.14
C LYS A 74 -9.56 -14.90 -12.78
N THR A 75 -8.26 -14.88 -12.55
CA THR A 75 -7.64 -14.36 -11.34
C THR A 75 -6.49 -13.45 -11.76
N PRO A 76 -6.76 -12.19 -12.14
CA PRO A 76 -5.70 -11.23 -12.43
C PRO A 76 -4.88 -10.97 -11.15
N MET A 77 -3.56 -10.86 -11.31
CA MET A 77 -2.61 -10.63 -10.23
C MET A 77 -1.38 -9.90 -10.77
N ASP A 78 -0.72 -9.17 -9.90
CA ASP A 78 0.45 -8.33 -10.17
C ASP A 78 1.30 -8.23 -8.89
N LEU A 79 2.59 -7.88 -9.04
CA LEU A 79 3.56 -7.86 -7.95
C LEU A 79 3.21 -6.80 -6.90
N GLY A 80 2.65 -5.65 -7.29
CA GLY A 80 2.16 -4.63 -6.37
C GLY A 80 1.04 -5.14 -5.45
N THR A 81 0.06 -5.83 -6.03
CA THR A 81 -1.02 -6.52 -5.30
C THR A 81 -0.47 -7.62 -4.38
N VAL A 82 0.50 -8.44 -4.84
CA VAL A 82 1.18 -9.43 -3.98
C VAL A 82 1.91 -8.75 -2.81
N HIS A 83 2.62 -7.66 -3.06
CA HIS A 83 3.33 -6.89 -2.02
C HIS A 83 2.35 -6.33 -0.99
N ALA A 84 1.24 -5.73 -1.44
CA ALA A 84 0.19 -5.21 -0.58
C ALA A 84 -0.50 -6.34 0.24
N ASN A 85 -0.75 -7.50 -0.38
CA ASN A 85 -1.32 -8.67 0.29
C ASN A 85 -0.38 -9.24 1.37
N LEU A 86 0.93 -9.28 1.09
CA LEU A 86 1.96 -9.71 2.02
C LEU A 86 2.06 -8.77 3.22
N LYS A 87 2.11 -7.44 2.99
CA LYS A 87 2.13 -6.42 4.06
C LYS A 87 0.85 -6.39 4.89
N ALA A 88 -0.29 -6.73 4.29
CA ALA A 88 -1.57 -6.91 4.98
C ALA A 88 -1.68 -8.26 5.72
N GLY A 89 -0.67 -9.11 5.70
CA GLY A 89 -0.65 -10.41 6.40
C GLY A 89 -1.61 -11.45 5.82
N LYS A 90 -2.06 -11.31 4.57
CA LYS A 90 -3.03 -12.22 3.94
C LYS A 90 -2.47 -13.62 3.65
N TYR A 91 -1.15 -13.73 3.49
CA TYR A 91 -0.47 -15.00 3.22
C TYR A 91 -0.10 -15.71 4.52
N THR A 92 -0.92 -16.68 4.90
CA THR A 92 -0.70 -17.54 6.09
C THR A 92 0.17 -18.76 5.79
N THR A 93 0.41 -19.08 4.51
CA THR A 93 1.25 -20.19 4.06
C THR A 93 2.11 -19.78 2.86
N LEU A 94 3.24 -20.47 2.66
CA LEU A 94 4.08 -20.31 1.47
C LEU A 94 3.32 -20.61 0.17
N GLU A 95 2.41 -21.60 0.18
CA GLU A 95 1.59 -21.96 -0.97
C GLU A 95 0.62 -20.82 -1.35
N ALA A 96 0.03 -20.13 -0.37
CA ALA A 96 -0.87 -19.01 -0.64
C ALA A 96 -0.15 -17.83 -1.31
N PHE A 97 1.12 -17.57 -0.94
CA PHE A 97 1.98 -16.60 -1.64
C PHE A 97 2.38 -17.12 -3.03
N ALA A 98 2.88 -18.36 -3.13
CA ALA A 98 3.39 -18.93 -4.38
C ALA A 98 2.32 -19.07 -5.47
N ARG A 99 1.05 -19.35 -5.09
CA ARG A 99 -0.09 -19.39 -6.00
C ARG A 99 -0.37 -18.03 -6.67
N ASP A 100 -0.12 -16.93 -5.96
CA ASP A 100 -0.34 -15.57 -6.46
C ASP A 100 0.89 -15.03 -7.23
N VAL A 101 1.97 -15.81 -7.36
CA VAL A 101 3.26 -15.41 -7.99
C VAL A 101 3.64 -16.27 -9.20
N ARG A 102 2.99 -17.43 -9.44
CA ARG A 102 3.39 -18.41 -10.47
C ARG A 102 2.53 -18.43 -11.73
#